data_AF-A0A1R4J7D7-F1
#
_entry.id   AF-A0A1R4J7D7-F1
#
_cell.length_a   1.000
_cell.length_b   1.000
_cell.length_c   1.000
_cell.angle_alpha   90.00
_cell.angle_beta   90.00
_cell.angle_gamma   90.00
#
_symmetry.space_group_name_H-M   'P 1'
#
loop_
_entity.id
_entity.type
_entity.pdbx_description
1 polymer ?
#
loop_
_entity_poly.entity_id
_entity_poly.type
_entity_poly.pdbx_seq_one_letter_code
_entity_poly.pdbx_strand_id
1 'polypeptide(L)'
;MVYDGRSEQYRQKLISKSLVSAQERDNILAKAQALPEVDSDQPRWLLVREYDNILTSGNETTKSYLDVNSILQFKNVAFGKVKKISPNKNYTVTNYRVFCQDGYIRKYEVDNYDENGAKKSEFISSLSENGYDEPIAPKDENMAKSICALAGFYKGMDPNLQSISAPSK
;
A
#
# COMPACT_ATOMS: atom_id res chain seq x y z
N MET A 1 21.22 24.02 19.98
CA MET A 1 20.14 23.32 19.26
C MET A 1 19.36 22.50 20.28
N VAL A 2 18.11 22.88 20.59
CA VAL A 2 17.29 22.14 21.54
C VAL A 2 16.79 20.87 20.85
N TYR A 3 17.23 19.73 21.34
CA TYR A 3 16.78 18.42 20.89
C TYR A 3 15.34 18.23 21.40
N ASP A 4 14.33 18.59 20.60
CA ASP A 4 12.94 18.37 21.00
C ASP A 4 12.58 16.90 20.76
N GLY A 5 12.76 16.07 21.79
CA GLY A 5 12.39 14.65 21.77
C GLY A 5 10.93 14.37 21.37
N ARG A 6 10.03 15.36 21.39
CA ARG A 6 8.65 15.22 20.89
C ARG A 6 8.60 15.10 19.37
N SER A 7 9.50 15.76 18.65
CA SER A 7 9.60 15.69 17.20
C SER A 7 10.09 14.31 16.72
N GLU A 8 11.08 13.73 17.42
CA GLU A 8 11.59 12.39 17.09
C GLU A 8 10.56 11.31 17.44
N GLN A 9 9.88 11.40 18.59
CA GLN A 9 8.81 10.45 18.94
C GLN A 9 7.66 10.48 17.93
N TYR A 10 7.28 11.67 17.45
CA TYR A 10 6.28 11.82 16.40
C TYR A 10 6.75 11.17 15.08
N ARG A 11 8.00 11.39 14.69
CA ARG A 11 8.58 10.76 13.50
C ARG A 11 8.60 9.24 13.60
N GLN A 12 9.07 8.70 14.73
CA GLN A 12 9.07 7.25 14.96
C GLN A 12 7.65 6.66 14.92
N LYS A 13 6.65 7.39 15.43
CA LYS A 13 5.25 6.99 15.33
C LYS A 13 4.79 6.93 13.87
N LEU A 14 5.15 7.90 13.03
CA LEU A 14 4.82 7.88 11.60
C LEU A 14 5.49 6.70 10.88
N ILE A 15 6.79 6.51 11.10
CA ILE A 15 7.56 5.40 10.50
C ILE A 15 6.93 4.04 10.86
N SER A 16 6.47 3.87 12.11
CA SER A 16 5.85 2.63 12.56
C SER A 16 4.59 2.22 11.79
N LYS A 17 3.96 3.17 11.08
CA LYS A 17 2.77 2.94 10.24
C LYS A 17 3.08 2.38 8.86
N SER A 18 4.36 2.41 8.45
CA SER A 18 4.83 1.92 7.16
C SER A 18 5.81 0.77 7.29
N LEU A 19 6.62 0.73 8.35
CA LEU A 19 7.57 -0.36 8.56
C LEU A 19 7.01 -1.46 9.47
N VAL A 20 7.20 -2.68 9.02
CA VAL A 20 6.98 -3.91 9.78
C VAL A 20 8.30 -4.43 10.38
N SER A 21 8.22 -5.34 11.34
CA SER A 21 9.38 -6.14 11.75
C SER A 21 9.84 -7.09 10.64
N ALA A 22 11.05 -7.64 10.76
CA ALA A 22 11.56 -8.64 9.83
C ALA A 22 10.66 -9.88 9.75
N GLN A 23 10.15 -10.37 10.89
CA GLN A 23 9.24 -11.51 10.92
C GLN A 23 7.90 -11.21 10.22
N GLU A 24 7.33 -10.03 10.44
CA GLU A 24 6.10 -9.61 9.77
C GLU A 24 6.32 -9.45 8.25
N ARG A 25 7.48 -8.95 7.83
CA ARG A 25 7.87 -8.89 6.41
C ARG A 25 7.86 -10.29 5.80
N ASP A 26 8.51 -11.25 6.45
CA ASP A 26 8.59 -12.63 5.94
C ASP A 26 7.21 -13.29 5.85
N ASN A 27 6.33 -13.02 6.82
CA ASN A 27 4.95 -13.48 6.77
C ASN A 27 4.18 -12.89 5.58
N ILE A 28 4.41 -11.61 5.24
CA ILE A 28 3.77 -10.96 4.08
C ILE A 28 4.32 -11.55 2.78
N LEU A 29 5.63 -11.75 2.68
CA LEU A 29 6.28 -12.37 1.52
C LEU A 29 5.78 -13.79 1.29
N ALA A 30 5.70 -14.60 2.36
CA ALA A 30 5.16 -15.96 2.28
C ALA A 30 3.70 -15.98 1.79
N LYS A 31 2.85 -15.06 2.28
CA LYS A 31 1.47 -14.93 1.79
C LYS A 31 1.39 -14.54 0.32
N ALA A 32 2.27 -13.64 -0.13
CA ALA A 32 2.34 -13.24 -1.54
C ALA A 32 2.83 -14.39 -2.45
N GLN A 33 3.81 -15.17 -1.99
CA GLN A 33 4.33 -16.34 -2.71
C GLN A 33 3.33 -17.49 -2.77
N ALA A 34 2.47 -17.64 -1.76
CA ALA A 34 1.41 -18.65 -1.73
C ALA A 34 0.22 -18.32 -2.65
N LEU A 35 0.16 -17.13 -3.24
CA LEU A 35 -0.85 -16.81 -4.25
C LEU A 35 -0.63 -17.68 -5.50
N PRO A 36 -1.71 -18.16 -6.15
CA PRO A 36 -1.60 -18.93 -7.37
C PRO A 36 -0.71 -18.24 -8.40
N GLU A 37 0.16 -19.02 -9.05
CA GLU A 37 0.88 -18.54 -10.22
C GLU A 37 -0.13 -18.23 -11.32
N VAL A 38 0.02 -17.06 -11.91
CA VAL A 38 -0.74 -16.58 -13.06
C VAL A 38 0.27 -16.19 -14.12
N ASP A 39 -0.15 -16.03 -15.36
CA ASP A 39 0.71 -15.49 -16.42
C ASP A 39 1.39 -14.19 -15.95
N SER A 40 2.64 -13.94 -16.36
CA SER A 40 3.46 -12.82 -15.86
C SER A 40 2.75 -11.46 -15.91
N ASP A 41 1.83 -11.31 -16.84
CA ASP A 41 1.13 -10.08 -17.15
C ASP A 41 -0.17 -9.91 -16.35
N GLN A 42 -0.59 -10.95 -15.61
CA GLN A 42 -1.78 -10.92 -14.79
C GLN A 42 -1.46 -10.50 -13.34
N PRO A 43 -2.29 -9.63 -12.72
CA PRO A 43 -2.09 -9.19 -11.35
C PRO A 43 -2.41 -10.32 -10.36
N ARG A 44 -1.59 -10.42 -9.31
CA ARG A 44 -1.82 -11.33 -8.17
C ARG A 44 -2.25 -10.52 -6.96
N TRP A 45 -3.49 -10.72 -6.54
CA TRP A 45 -4.18 -9.86 -5.57
C TRP A 45 -4.06 -10.39 -4.13
N LEU A 46 -3.18 -9.79 -3.33
CA LEU A 46 -3.06 -10.05 -1.90
C LEU A 46 -4.10 -9.24 -1.11
N LEU A 47 -4.96 -9.89 -0.32
CA LEU A 47 -5.88 -9.18 0.58
C LEU A 47 -5.08 -8.43 1.67
N VAL A 48 -5.16 -7.11 1.67
CA VAL A 48 -4.47 -6.24 2.64
C VAL A 48 -5.41 -5.59 3.64
N ARG A 49 -6.72 -5.59 3.34
CA ARG A 49 -7.74 -5.04 4.23
C ARG A 49 -9.12 -5.58 3.93
N GLU A 50 -9.86 -5.89 4.99
CA GLU A 50 -11.29 -6.16 4.99
C GLU A 50 -11.91 -5.38 6.15
N TYR A 51 -12.99 -4.65 5.91
CA TYR A 51 -13.73 -3.97 6.97
C TYR A 51 -15.23 -3.95 6.68
N ASP A 52 -16.01 -4.14 7.73
CA ASP A 52 -17.46 -4.07 7.69
C ASP A 52 -17.91 -2.62 7.55
N ASN A 53 -18.85 -2.37 6.65
CA ASN A 53 -19.50 -1.08 6.56
C ASN A 53 -20.58 -0.98 7.65
N ILE A 54 -20.20 -0.44 8.80
CA ILE A 54 -21.09 -0.26 9.97
C ILE A 54 -22.30 0.66 9.70
N LEU A 55 -22.33 1.36 8.56
CA LEU A 55 -23.42 2.28 8.19
C LEU A 55 -24.49 1.63 7.29
N THR A 56 -24.28 0.40 6.83
CA THR A 56 -25.23 -0.34 5.99
C THR A 56 -25.75 -1.54 6.77
N SER A 57 -27.08 -1.69 6.86
CA SER A 57 -27.77 -2.73 7.63
C SER A 57 -27.68 -4.16 7.04
N GLY A 58 -26.62 -4.44 6.29
CA GLY A 58 -26.28 -5.76 5.77
C GLY A 58 -24.78 -5.96 5.91
N ASN A 59 -24.33 -7.22 5.98
CA ASN A 59 -22.93 -7.62 6.08
C ASN A 59 -22.13 -7.25 4.81
N GLU A 60 -22.07 -5.97 4.51
CA GLU A 60 -21.48 -5.38 3.32
C GLU A 60 -20.03 -5.02 3.62
N THR A 61 -19.12 -5.93 3.24
CA THR A 61 -17.68 -5.78 3.45
C THR A 61 -17.04 -5.01 2.31
N THR A 62 -16.17 -4.07 2.66
CA THR A 62 -15.24 -3.47 1.71
C THR A 62 -13.90 -4.20 1.78
N LYS A 63 -13.38 -4.62 0.63
CA LYS A 63 -12.12 -5.36 0.54
C LYS A 63 -11.10 -4.59 -0.28
N SER A 64 -9.85 -4.58 0.17
CA SER A 64 -8.72 -3.98 -0.56
C SER A 64 -7.66 -5.03 -0.83
N TYR A 65 -7.23 -5.10 -2.08
CA TYR A 65 -6.27 -6.06 -2.56
C TYR A 65 -5.07 -5.36 -3.18
N LEU A 66 -3.86 -5.77 -2.81
CA LEU A 66 -2.60 -5.27 -3.35
C LEU A 66 -2.14 -6.18 -4.49
N ASP A 67 -1.79 -5.59 -5.63
CA ASP A 67 -1.15 -6.33 -6.73
C ASP A 67 0.33 -6.56 -6.40
N VAL A 68 0.69 -7.78 -6.07
CA VAL A 68 2.06 -8.13 -5.66
C VAL A 68 3.05 -8.06 -6.83
N ASN A 69 2.58 -8.08 -8.08
CA ASN A 69 3.42 -7.96 -9.28
C ASN A 69 3.69 -6.47 -9.63
N SER A 70 2.95 -5.53 -9.04
CA SER A 70 3.10 -4.08 -9.30
C SER A 70 4.12 -3.37 -8.40
N ILE A 71 4.76 -4.09 -7.49
CA ILE A 71 5.61 -3.49 -6.46
C ILE A 71 6.92 -3.01 -7.06
N LEU A 72 7.24 -1.74 -6.82
CA LEU A 72 8.50 -1.13 -7.23
C LEU A 72 9.12 -0.39 -6.05
N GLN A 73 10.44 -0.42 -5.95
CA GLN A 73 11.22 0.33 -4.97
C GLN A 73 12.03 1.42 -5.66
N PHE A 74 12.08 2.61 -5.06
CA PHE A 74 13.01 3.66 -5.44
C PHE A 74 13.47 4.44 -4.20
N LYS A 75 14.76 4.34 -3.85
CA LYS A 75 15.32 4.97 -2.64
C LYS A 75 14.51 4.57 -1.38
N ASN A 76 13.97 5.53 -0.64
CA ASN A 76 13.12 5.36 0.54
C ASN A 76 11.62 5.18 0.22
N VAL A 77 11.27 4.97 -1.05
CA VAL A 77 9.89 4.95 -1.54
C VAL A 77 9.53 3.58 -2.10
N ALA A 78 8.33 3.12 -1.77
CA ALA A 78 7.70 1.96 -2.39
C ALA A 78 6.45 2.38 -3.18
N PHE A 79 6.22 1.72 -4.32
CA PHE A 79 5.03 1.89 -5.13
C PHE A 79 4.21 0.60 -5.12
N GLY A 80 2.89 0.74 -5.24
CA GLY A 80 2.02 -0.41 -5.36
C GLY A 80 0.63 -0.02 -5.88
N LYS A 81 -0.02 -0.97 -6.54
CA LYS A 81 -1.37 -0.82 -7.09
C LYS A 81 -2.36 -1.58 -6.22
N VAL A 82 -3.42 -0.90 -5.78
CA VAL A 82 -4.44 -1.48 -4.89
C VAL A 82 -5.81 -1.41 -5.53
N LYS A 83 -6.48 -2.56 -5.60
CA LYS A 83 -7.88 -2.70 -6.00
C LYS A 83 -8.77 -2.67 -4.77
N LYS A 84 -9.66 -1.68 -4.67
CA LYS A 84 -10.67 -1.60 -3.60
C LYS A 84 -12.04 -1.94 -4.17
N ILE A 85 -12.68 -2.96 -3.63
CA ILE A 85 -14.01 -3.43 -4.05
C ILE A 85 -15.03 -2.96 -3.01
N SER A 86 -16.00 -2.18 -3.48
CA SER A 86 -17.14 -1.72 -2.67
C SER A 86 -18.22 -2.81 -2.59
N PRO A 87 -19.13 -2.75 -1.61
CA PRO A 87 -20.19 -3.76 -1.47
C PRO A 87 -21.08 -3.92 -2.71
N ASN A 88 -21.35 -2.83 -3.42
CA ASN A 88 -22.10 -2.81 -4.68
C ASN A 88 -21.26 -3.29 -5.90
N LYS A 89 -20.17 -4.02 -5.66
CA LYS A 89 -19.24 -4.58 -6.65
C LYS A 89 -18.52 -3.58 -7.57
N ASN A 90 -18.85 -2.29 -7.54
CA ASN A 90 -18.01 -1.25 -8.13
C ASN A 90 -16.63 -1.28 -7.45
N TYR A 91 -15.58 -1.00 -8.21
CA TYR A 91 -14.23 -1.03 -7.67
C TYR A 91 -13.38 0.11 -8.18
N THR A 92 -12.37 0.46 -7.39
CA THR A 92 -11.33 1.41 -7.79
C THR A 92 -10.00 0.71 -7.89
N VAL A 93 -9.16 1.14 -8.82
CA VAL A 93 -7.75 0.76 -8.89
C VAL A 93 -6.94 2.01 -8.62
N THR A 94 -6.13 1.99 -7.58
CA THR A 94 -5.37 3.17 -7.14
C THR A 94 -3.89 2.85 -7.10
N ASN A 95 -3.09 3.70 -7.75
CA ASN A 95 -1.63 3.65 -7.62
C ASN A 95 -1.19 4.51 -6.43
N TYR A 96 -0.41 3.88 -5.55
CA TYR A 96 0.12 4.46 -4.34
C TYR A 96 1.63 4.63 -4.43
N ARG A 97 2.10 5.70 -3.79
CA ARG A 97 3.50 5.93 -3.44
C ARG A 97 3.59 6.04 -1.91
N VAL A 98 4.42 5.21 -1.27
CA VAL A 98 4.59 5.17 0.19
C VAL A 98 6.03 5.55 0.52
N PHE A 99 6.20 6.51 1.43
CA PHE A 99 7.50 6.93 1.95
C PHE A 99 7.80 6.10 3.19
N CYS A 100 8.39 4.92 3.00
CA CYS A 100 8.48 3.88 4.03
C CYS A 100 9.33 4.27 5.23
N GLN A 101 10.28 5.19 5.07
CA GLN A 101 11.13 5.68 6.17
C GLN A 101 10.64 6.99 6.78
N ASP A 102 9.51 7.52 6.30
CA ASP A 102 8.95 8.79 6.75
C ASP A 102 7.51 8.64 7.27
N GLY A 103 6.81 7.57 6.86
CA GLY A 103 5.43 7.29 7.30
C GLY A 103 4.35 8.07 6.56
N TYR A 104 4.63 8.49 5.33
CA TYR A 104 3.70 9.22 4.46
C TYR A 104 3.26 8.38 3.28
N ILE A 105 2.13 8.75 2.69
CA ILE A 105 1.55 8.11 1.53
C ILE A 105 0.91 9.13 0.59
N ARG A 106 0.95 8.83 -0.70
CA ARG A 106 0.29 9.60 -1.73
C ARG A 106 -0.44 8.69 -2.71
N LYS A 107 -1.66 9.06 -3.05
CA LYS A 107 -2.42 8.53 -4.19
C LYS A 107 -2.12 9.42 -5.38
N TYR A 108 -1.78 8.84 -6.52
CA TYR A 108 -1.45 9.65 -7.70
C TYR A 108 -2.24 9.27 -8.96
N GLU A 109 -2.89 8.11 -8.97
CA GLU A 109 -3.79 7.71 -10.05
C GLU A 109 -4.91 6.86 -9.46
N VAL A 110 -6.16 7.18 -9.83
CA VAL A 110 -7.36 6.46 -9.39
C VAL A 110 -8.26 6.23 -10.60
N ASP A 111 -8.43 4.97 -10.97
CA ASP A 111 -9.40 4.54 -11.94
C ASP A 111 -10.64 3.98 -11.25
N ASN A 112 -11.82 4.35 -11.75
CA ASN A 112 -13.11 3.89 -11.24
C ASN A 112 -13.77 2.96 -12.26
N TYR A 113 -14.20 1.81 -11.77
CA TYR A 113 -14.87 0.79 -12.56
C TYR A 113 -16.20 0.41 -11.94
N ASP A 114 -17.15 0.05 -12.79
CA ASP A 114 -18.39 -0.54 -12.34
C ASP A 114 -18.27 -2.05 -12.06
N GLU A 115 -19.38 -2.66 -11.65
CA GLU A 115 -19.44 -4.11 -11.40
C GLU A 115 -19.18 -4.97 -12.65
N ASN A 116 -19.37 -4.41 -13.85
CA ASN A 116 -19.11 -5.08 -15.13
C ASN A 116 -17.69 -4.83 -15.63
N GLY A 117 -16.87 -4.08 -14.89
CA GLY A 117 -15.52 -3.70 -15.28
C GLY A 117 -15.46 -2.58 -16.32
N ALA A 118 -16.58 -1.91 -16.62
CA ALA A 118 -16.57 -0.73 -17.46
C ALA A 118 -16.01 0.46 -16.67
N LYS A 119 -15.05 1.17 -17.29
CA LYS A 119 -14.45 2.36 -16.70
C LYS A 119 -15.51 3.48 -16.65
N LYS A 120 -15.87 3.93 -15.44
CA LYS A 120 -16.91 4.96 -15.22
C LYS A 120 -16.41 6.40 -15.37
N SER A 121 -15.10 6.63 -15.24
CA SER A 121 -14.47 7.93 -15.49
C SER A 121 -13.04 7.76 -16.01
N GLU A 122 -12.66 8.50 -17.04
CA GLU A 122 -11.25 8.73 -17.36
C GLU A 122 -10.70 9.73 -16.34
N PHE A 123 -9.75 9.29 -15.51
CA PHE A 123 -8.97 10.14 -14.61
C PHE A 123 -9.78 11.09 -13.72
N ILE A 124 -10.24 10.59 -12.57
CA ILE A 124 -10.10 11.43 -11.39
C ILE A 124 -8.65 11.22 -10.99
N SER A 125 -7.74 12.05 -11.52
CA SER A 125 -6.49 12.28 -10.79
C SER A 125 -6.96 12.54 -9.37
N SER A 126 -6.51 11.74 -8.40
CA SER A 126 -6.63 12.12 -7.00
C SER A 126 -5.69 13.32 -6.79
N LEU A 127 -5.99 14.43 -7.45
CA LEU A 127 -6.10 15.71 -6.80
C LEU A 127 -7.10 15.48 -5.66
N SER A 128 -6.63 14.89 -4.55
CA SER A 128 -6.91 15.60 -3.30
C SER A 128 -6.63 17.05 -3.62
N GLU A 129 -7.52 17.97 -3.27
CA GLU A 129 -7.38 19.41 -3.55
C GLU A 129 -5.99 19.97 -3.18
N ASN A 130 -5.21 19.21 -2.41
CA ASN A 130 -3.82 19.40 -2.07
C ASN A 130 -3.02 18.13 -2.46
N GLY A 131 -2.30 18.12 -3.59
CA GLY A 131 -1.50 16.99 -4.08
C GLY A 131 -0.22 16.67 -3.28
N TYR A 132 -0.30 16.65 -1.96
CA TYR A 132 0.82 16.50 -1.03
C TYR A 132 0.88 15.10 -0.42
N ASP A 133 2.03 14.78 0.16
CA ASP A 133 2.24 13.53 0.88
C ASP A 133 1.52 13.61 2.25
N GLU A 134 0.64 12.66 2.54
CA GLU A 134 -0.17 12.65 3.76
C GLU A 134 0.36 11.62 4.77
N PRO A 135 0.30 11.89 6.08
CA PRO A 135 0.57 10.86 7.08
C PRO A 135 -0.33 9.65 6.88
N ILE A 136 0.22 8.44 6.99
CA ILE A 136 -0.58 7.22 6.83
C ILE A 136 -1.70 7.21 7.89
N ALA A 137 -2.95 7.14 7.40
CA ALA A 137 -4.11 7.02 8.26
C ALA A 137 -4.20 5.59 8.83
N PRO A 138 -4.77 5.37 10.03
CA PRO A 138 -4.92 4.04 10.63
C PRO A 138 -5.56 3.01 9.69
N LYS A 139 -6.51 3.48 8.89
CA LYS A 139 -7.25 2.69 7.91
C LYS A 139 -6.35 2.15 6.77
N ASP A 140 -5.23 2.80 6.49
CA ASP A 140 -4.34 2.50 5.37
C ASP A 140 -3.02 1.85 5.84
N GLU A 141 -2.83 1.65 7.15
CA GLU A 141 -1.58 1.12 7.74
C GLU A 141 -1.21 -0.27 7.22
N ASN A 142 -2.14 -1.23 7.23
CA ASN A 142 -1.85 -2.60 6.75
C ASN A 142 -1.47 -2.62 5.27
N MET A 143 -2.12 -1.77 4.47
CA MET A 143 -1.80 -1.61 3.06
C MET A 143 -0.41 -1.00 2.88
N ALA A 144 -0.10 0.10 3.56
CA ALA A 144 1.21 0.76 3.49
C ALA A 144 2.34 -0.18 3.95
N LYS A 145 2.13 -0.90 5.06
CA LYS A 145 3.03 -1.94 5.57
C LYS A 145 3.27 -3.05 4.56
N SER A 146 2.22 -3.53 3.89
CA SER A 146 2.34 -4.58 2.87
C SER A 146 3.13 -4.09 1.65
N ILE A 147 2.85 -2.87 1.17
CA ILE A 147 3.60 -2.26 0.06
C ILE A 147 5.09 -2.12 0.42
N CYS A 148 5.39 -1.56 1.59
CA CYS A 148 6.76 -1.39 2.07
C CYS A 148 7.47 -2.74 2.27
N ALA A 149 6.82 -3.72 2.89
CA ALA A 149 7.39 -5.04 3.13
C ALA A 149 7.74 -5.78 1.83
N LEU A 150 6.82 -5.77 0.85
CA LEU A 150 7.06 -6.40 -0.46
C LEU A 150 8.14 -5.68 -1.25
N ALA A 151 8.30 -4.36 -1.05
CA ALA A 151 9.40 -3.57 -1.62
C ALA A 151 10.70 -3.69 -0.80
N GLY A 152 10.78 -4.60 0.17
CA GLY A 152 12.00 -4.86 0.95
C GLY A 152 12.24 -3.96 2.17
N PHE A 153 11.32 -3.05 2.49
CA PHE A 153 11.44 -2.17 3.64
C PHE A 153 10.95 -2.83 4.94
N TYR A 154 11.78 -2.79 5.99
CA TYR A 154 11.43 -3.26 7.33
C TYR A 154 12.26 -2.57 8.41
N LYS A 155 11.81 -2.66 9.67
CA LYS A 155 12.52 -2.10 10.83
C LYS A 155 13.87 -2.80 11.02
N GLY A 156 14.93 -2.01 11.14
CA GLY A 156 16.28 -2.53 11.34
C GLY A 156 17.01 -2.92 10.04
N MET A 157 16.44 -2.63 8.87
CA MET A 157 17.19 -2.71 7.61
C MET A 157 18.29 -1.65 7.58
N ASP A 158 19.46 -1.98 7.02
CA ASP A 158 20.51 -0.98 6.78
C ASP A 158 20.05 -0.05 5.65
N PRO A 159 19.92 1.27 5.89
CA PRO A 159 19.56 2.22 4.84
C PRO A 159 20.57 2.26 3.68
N ASN A 160 21.78 1.73 3.84
CA ASN A 160 22.83 1.68 2.81
C ASN A 160 22.81 0.40 1.96
N LEU A 161 22.03 -0.63 2.32
CA LEU A 161 21.90 -1.87 1.54
C LEU A 161 20.86 -1.77 0.39
N GLN A 162 20.37 -0.56 0.06
CA GLN A 162 19.26 -0.31 -0.87
C GLN A 162 19.58 -0.50 -2.37
N SER A 163 20.73 -1.06 -2.77
CA SER A 163 21.16 -1.12 -4.17
C SER A 163 21.13 -2.51 -4.83
N ILE A 164 20.71 -3.57 -4.14
CA ILE A 164 20.83 -4.92 -4.71
C ILE A 164 19.57 -5.72 -4.46
N SER A 165 18.62 -5.69 -5.41
CA SER A 165 17.70 -6.78 -5.75
C SER A 165 16.71 -6.32 -6.83
N ALA A 166 17.21 -6.06 -8.05
CA ALA A 166 16.38 -6.37 -9.21
C ALA A 166 16.57 -7.88 -9.48
N PRO A 167 15.51 -8.68 -9.64
CA PRO A 167 15.68 -10.03 -10.15
C PRO A 167 16.25 -9.92 -11.57
N SER A 168 17.47 -10.43 -11.76
CA SER A 168 17.99 -10.69 -13.10
C SER A 168 17.04 -11.66 -13.78
N LYS A 169 16.60 -11.29 -14.99
CA LYS A 169 15.88 -12.16 -15.92
C LYS A 169 16.69 -13.42 -16.22
#